data_AF-A0A840UT54-F1
#
_entry.id   AF-A0A840UT54-F1
#
_cell.length_a   1.000
_cell.length_b   1.000
_cell.length_c   1.000
_cell.angle_alpha   90.00
_cell.angle_beta   90.00
_cell.angle_gamma   90.00
#
_symmetry.space_group_name_H-M   'P 1'
#
loop_
_entity.id
_entity.type
_entity.pdbx_description
1 polymer ?
#
loop_
_entity_poly.entity_id
_entity_poly.type
_entity_poly.pdbx_seq_one_letter_code
_entity_poly.pdbx_strand_id
1 'polypeptide(L)'
;MNTAHIVKRISTLVVIASLALVVGGCSGKSQNQSAVGIGDLPPLANSVGSFGDLELPVEMKLDQKKTMSINTESFKGGILHYTGRVEVNSLKDFIVASMRNNKWKLVGEASYDYTLLAFTKPNKTCMVVLAEGFGGPLGKTHATLYVTADLSSSGNVNPFGEPTM
;
A
#
# COMPACT_ATOMS: atom_id res chain seq x y z
N MET A 1 -48.90 -33.04 31.12
CA MET A 1 -48.49 -32.56 29.79
C MET A 1 -47.26 -31.66 29.97
N ASN A 2 -46.09 -32.08 29.50
CA ASN A 2 -44.79 -31.62 30.01
C ASN A 2 -44.32 -30.32 29.31
N THR A 3 -44.75 -29.17 29.83
CA THR A 3 -44.53 -27.82 29.28
C THR A 3 -43.05 -27.45 29.13
N ALA A 4 -42.18 -28.00 29.98
CA ALA A 4 -40.73 -27.74 29.95
C ALA A 4 -40.04 -28.27 28.67
N HIS A 5 -40.51 -29.41 28.12
CA HIS A 5 -39.92 -29.96 26.90
C HIS A 5 -40.34 -29.19 25.64
N ILE A 6 -41.52 -28.56 25.67
CA ILE A 6 -42.03 -27.72 24.59
C ILE A 6 -41.24 -26.41 24.52
N VAL A 7 -41.01 -25.75 25.66
CA VAL A 7 -40.23 -24.51 25.72
C VAL A 7 -38.77 -24.75 25.30
N LYS A 8 -38.17 -25.87 25.71
CA LYS A 8 -36.79 -26.22 25.34
C LYS A 8 -36.65 -26.48 23.83
N ARG A 9 -37.60 -27.19 23.21
CA ARG A 9 -37.62 -27.44 21.76
C ARG A 9 -37.82 -26.15 20.96
N ILE A 10 -38.70 -25.25 21.41
CA ILE A 10 -38.92 -23.95 20.77
C ILE A 10 -37.66 -23.10 20.87
N SER A 11 -37.01 -23.05 22.03
CA SER A 11 -35.75 -22.31 22.22
C SER A 11 -34.62 -22.85 21.33
N THR A 12 -34.48 -24.18 21.18
CA THR A 12 -33.47 -24.76 20.29
C THR A 12 -33.76 -24.44 18.82
N LEU A 13 -35.03 -24.46 18.40
CA LEU A 13 -35.42 -24.14 17.02
C LEU A 13 -35.18 -22.65 16.68
N VAL A 14 -35.42 -21.73 17.61
CA VAL A 14 -35.17 -20.29 17.42
C VAL A 14 -33.67 -20.00 17.28
N VAL A 15 -32.82 -20.67 18.06
CA VAL A 15 -31.36 -20.52 17.96
C VAL A 15 -30.84 -21.04 16.62
N ILE A 16 -31.32 -22.19 16.14
CA ILE A 16 -30.92 -22.76 14.85
C ILE A 16 -31.41 -21.87 13.68
N ALA A 17 -32.62 -21.32 13.76
CA ALA A 17 -33.15 -20.41 12.74
C ALA A 17 -32.35 -19.08 12.67
N SER A 18 -31.89 -18.57 13.82
CA SER A 18 -31.06 -17.36 13.87
C SER A 18 -29.67 -17.55 13.25
N LEU A 19 -29.10 -18.76 13.36
CA LEU A 19 -27.79 -19.08 12.80
C LEU A 19 -27.82 -19.26 11.27
N ALA A 20 -28.97 -19.66 10.70
CA ALA A 20 -29.14 -19.84 9.25
C ALA A 20 -29.21 -18.52 8.46
N LEU A 21 -29.51 -17.38 9.12
CA LEU A 21 -29.64 -16.07 8.47
C LEU A 21 -28.30 -15.39 8.17
N VAL A 22 -27.18 -15.92 8.64
CA VAL A 22 -25.85 -15.29 8.49
C VAL A 22 -25.11 -15.77 7.23
N VAL A 23 -25.65 -16.75 6.48
CA VAL A 23 -24.99 -17.33 5.29
C VAL A 23 -25.45 -16.70 3.96
N GLY A 24 -26.23 -15.61 4.00
CA GLY A 24 -26.63 -14.84 2.81
C GLY A 24 -25.49 -14.00 2.25
N GLY A 25 -24.60 -14.61 1.46
CA GLY A 25 -23.54 -13.90 0.73
C GLY A 25 -24.07 -13.12 -0.48
N CYS A 26 -23.63 -11.86 -0.63
CA CYS A 26 -23.85 -11.03 -1.81
C CYS A 26 -23.23 -11.67 -3.06
N SER A 27 -24.06 -11.99 -4.06
CA SER A 27 -23.60 -12.35 -5.40
C SER A 27 -23.27 -11.08 -6.18
N GLY A 28 -21.99 -10.77 -6.32
CA GLY A 28 -21.48 -9.66 -7.14
C GLY A 28 -21.65 -9.96 -8.63
N LYS A 29 -22.36 -9.10 -9.34
CA LYS A 29 -22.67 -9.22 -10.77
C LYS A 29 -21.41 -8.92 -11.61
N SER A 30 -20.66 -9.94 -11.98
CA SER A 30 -19.60 -9.83 -13.01
C SER A 30 -20.25 -9.72 -14.40
N GLN A 31 -20.46 -8.48 -14.83
CA GLN A 31 -20.73 -8.16 -16.23
C GLN A 31 -19.37 -8.11 -16.94
N ASN A 32 -18.99 -9.22 -17.60
CA ASN A 32 -17.83 -9.21 -18.49
C ASN A 32 -18.34 -9.27 -19.93
N GLN A 33 -18.17 -8.16 -20.62
CA GLN A 33 -18.54 -7.90 -21.99
C GLN A 33 -17.48 -8.48 -22.92
N SER A 34 -17.93 -9.18 -23.95
CA SER A 34 -17.07 -9.79 -24.97
C SER A 34 -16.48 -8.73 -25.92
N ALA A 35 -15.16 -8.82 -26.07
CA ALA A 35 -14.32 -8.71 -27.27
C ALA A 35 -14.25 -7.42 -28.15
N VAL A 36 -13.01 -7.23 -28.64
CA VAL A 36 -12.52 -6.55 -29.86
C VAL A 36 -11.99 -5.11 -29.72
N GLY A 37 -10.72 -4.92 -30.11
CA GLY A 37 -10.17 -3.63 -30.53
C GLY A 37 -8.70 -3.40 -30.15
N ILE A 38 -7.77 -3.72 -31.06
CA ILE A 38 -6.39 -3.22 -30.98
C ILE A 38 -6.43 -1.75 -31.41
N GLY A 39 -6.09 -0.83 -30.50
CA GLY A 39 -6.04 0.61 -30.73
C GLY A 39 -6.89 1.36 -29.70
N ASP A 40 -6.26 2.30 -29.00
CA ASP A 40 -6.85 3.15 -27.95
C ASP A 40 -7.20 2.48 -26.61
N LEU A 41 -6.19 1.84 -26.02
CA LEU A 41 -6.12 1.86 -24.56
C LEU A 41 -5.94 3.34 -24.12
N PRO A 42 -6.87 3.94 -23.34
CA PRO A 42 -6.55 5.19 -22.65
C PRO A 42 -5.26 4.97 -21.87
N PRO A 43 -4.34 5.95 -21.81
CA PRO A 43 -3.01 5.75 -21.25
C PRO A 43 -3.17 5.06 -19.91
N LEU A 44 -2.68 3.80 -19.88
CA LEU A 44 -2.65 2.93 -18.73
C LEU A 44 -2.26 3.81 -17.55
N ALA A 45 -3.19 3.98 -16.60
CA ALA A 45 -3.08 4.84 -15.43
C ALA A 45 -1.62 5.21 -15.18
N ASN A 46 -1.24 6.46 -15.48
CA ASN A 46 0.08 7.04 -15.17
C ASN A 46 0.68 6.26 -14.02
N SER A 47 1.64 5.38 -14.34
CA SER A 47 2.15 4.37 -13.42
C SER A 47 2.33 5.02 -12.06
N VAL A 48 1.53 4.60 -11.07
CA VAL A 48 1.61 5.12 -9.70
C VAL A 48 3.08 5.19 -9.34
N GLY A 49 3.61 6.43 -9.29
CA GLY A 49 5.03 6.78 -9.33
C GLY A 49 6.00 5.66 -9.69
N SER A 50 6.54 5.64 -10.91
CA SER A 50 7.69 4.78 -11.26
C SER A 50 8.94 5.24 -10.51
N PHE A 51 8.97 4.96 -9.20
CA PHE A 51 10.15 4.98 -8.36
C PHE A 51 10.83 3.62 -8.49
N GLY A 52 11.27 3.28 -9.71
CA GLY A 52 11.83 1.96 -10.03
C GLY A 52 13.09 1.60 -9.22
N ASP A 53 13.66 2.56 -8.49
CA ASP A 53 14.75 2.37 -7.53
C ASP A 53 14.31 2.08 -6.09
N LEU A 54 13.00 1.90 -5.86
CA LEU A 54 12.42 1.47 -4.58
C LEU A 54 11.88 0.04 -4.73
N GLU A 55 12.60 -0.93 -4.18
CA GLU A 55 12.18 -2.32 -4.20
C GLU A 55 11.63 -2.72 -2.83
N LEU A 56 10.59 -3.55 -2.85
CA LEU A 56 10.02 -4.18 -1.67
C LEU A 56 9.88 -5.69 -1.92
N PRO A 57 9.83 -6.51 -0.86
CA PRO A 57 9.58 -7.94 -0.99
C PRO A 57 8.27 -8.23 -1.72
N VAL A 58 8.19 -9.36 -2.42
CA VAL A 58 7.01 -9.74 -3.24
C VAL A 58 5.73 -9.92 -2.42
N GLU A 59 5.89 -10.14 -1.12
CA GLU A 59 4.81 -10.26 -0.14
C GLU A 59 4.13 -8.90 0.16
N MET A 60 4.81 -7.79 -0.11
CA MET A 60 4.30 -6.43 0.07
C MET A 60 3.51 -5.99 -1.15
N LYS A 61 2.20 -5.79 -0.98
CA LYS A 61 1.30 -5.36 -2.05
C LYS A 61 0.94 -3.90 -1.91
N LEU A 62 0.95 -3.18 -3.03
CA LEU A 62 0.54 -1.78 -3.09
C LEU A 62 -0.96 -1.65 -2.83
N ASP A 63 -1.33 -0.81 -1.88
CA ASP A 63 -2.72 -0.39 -1.63
C ASP A 63 -3.00 0.86 -2.46
N GLN A 64 -3.58 0.65 -3.65
CA GLN A 64 -3.93 1.72 -4.59
C GLN A 64 -4.91 2.74 -4.01
N LYS A 65 -5.72 2.36 -3.01
CA LYS A 65 -6.72 3.27 -2.42
C LYS A 65 -6.09 4.27 -1.44
N LYS A 66 -4.95 3.90 -0.84
CA LYS A 66 -4.20 4.73 0.11
C LYS A 66 -2.97 5.38 -0.50
N THR A 67 -2.66 5.00 -1.73
CA THR A 67 -1.52 5.53 -2.46
C THR A 67 -1.93 6.76 -3.25
N MET A 68 -1.07 7.78 -3.22
CA MET A 68 -1.23 9.01 -3.99
C MET A 68 0.10 9.33 -4.66
N SER A 69 0.06 9.75 -5.92
CA SER A 69 1.24 10.22 -6.64
C SER A 69 0.95 11.55 -7.31
N ILE A 70 1.96 12.42 -7.34
CA ILE A 70 1.96 13.68 -8.06
C ILE A 70 3.12 13.67 -9.06
N ASN A 71 2.82 14.12 -10.27
CA ASN A 71 3.77 14.20 -11.36
C ASN A 71 3.53 15.53 -12.08
N THR A 72 4.49 16.43 -11.99
CA THR A 72 4.55 17.70 -12.72
C THR A 72 5.84 17.73 -13.54
N GLU A 73 6.03 18.80 -14.30
CA GLU A 73 7.25 18.98 -15.10
C GLU A 73 8.51 19.09 -14.23
N SER A 74 8.41 19.77 -13.08
CA SER A 74 9.54 20.02 -12.16
C SER A 74 9.61 19.07 -10.97
N PHE A 75 8.55 18.28 -10.71
CA PHE A 75 8.45 17.48 -9.49
C PHE A 75 7.77 16.13 -9.71
N LYS A 76 8.36 15.09 -9.14
CA LYS A 76 7.72 13.77 -8.99
C LYS A 76 7.71 13.38 -7.54
N GLY A 77 6.57 12.98 -7.02
CA GLY A 77 6.47 12.58 -5.62
C GLY A 77 5.21 11.80 -5.31
N GLY A 78 5.07 11.37 -4.06
CA GLY A 78 3.88 10.68 -3.62
C GLY A 78 4.02 10.01 -2.27
N ILE A 79 2.90 9.43 -1.84
CA ILE A 79 2.78 8.57 -0.68
C ILE A 79 2.38 7.21 -1.20
N LEU A 80 3.26 6.23 -1.09
CA LEU A 80 2.99 4.85 -1.48
C LEU A 80 2.66 4.04 -0.24
N HIS A 81 1.51 3.39 -0.22
CA HIS A 81 1.12 2.53 0.90
C HIS A 81 1.21 1.07 0.47
N TYR A 82 2.01 0.29 1.18
CA TYR A 82 2.14 -1.15 0.97
C TYR A 82 1.67 -1.91 2.20
N THR A 83 1.17 -3.12 1.97
CA THR A 83 0.74 -4.00 3.05
C THR A 83 1.09 -5.45 2.70
N GLY A 84 1.65 -6.19 3.66
CA GLY A 84 2.07 -7.56 3.48
C GLY A 84 2.13 -8.34 4.80
N ARG A 85 2.59 -9.59 4.74
CA ARG A 85 2.86 -10.43 5.92
C ARG A 85 4.37 -10.67 6.00
N VAL A 86 5.09 -9.66 6.46
CA VAL A 86 6.54 -9.69 6.64
C VAL A 86 6.84 -9.12 8.01
N GLU A 87 7.72 -9.74 8.76
CA GLU A 87 8.14 -9.23 10.06
C GLU A 87 8.86 -7.88 9.89
N VAL A 88 8.59 -6.92 10.78
CA VAL A 88 8.99 -5.51 10.58
C VAL A 88 10.50 -5.34 10.52
N ASN A 89 11.28 -6.02 11.36
CA ASN A 89 12.74 -5.92 11.32
C ASN A 89 13.32 -6.51 10.03
N SER A 90 12.78 -7.64 9.58
CA SER A 90 13.16 -8.26 8.31
C SER A 90 12.84 -7.34 7.12
N LEU A 91 11.69 -6.66 7.15
CA LEU A 91 11.33 -5.68 6.13
C LEU A 91 12.25 -4.45 6.19
N LYS A 92 12.59 -3.97 7.38
CA LYS A 92 13.54 -2.88 7.59
C LYS A 92 14.90 -3.21 6.97
N ASP A 93 15.45 -4.38 7.30
CA ASP A 93 16.76 -4.81 6.82
C ASP A 93 16.78 -4.98 5.30
N PHE A 94 15.70 -5.54 4.73
CA PHE A 94 15.54 -5.62 3.28
C PHE A 94 15.55 -4.23 2.63
N ILE A 95 14.77 -3.30 3.16
CA ILE A 95 14.67 -1.93 2.62
C ILE A 95 16.02 -1.23 2.70
N VAL A 96 16.70 -1.28 3.85
CA VAL A 96 18.04 -0.67 4.00
C VAL A 96 19.04 -1.28 3.00
N ALA A 97 19.01 -2.59 2.81
CA ALA A 97 19.89 -3.28 1.87
C ALA A 97 19.58 -2.90 0.40
N SER A 98 18.32 -2.94 -0.02
CA SER A 98 17.93 -2.57 -1.39
C SER A 98 18.18 -1.09 -1.69
N MET A 99 17.84 -0.20 -0.75
CA MET A 99 18.10 1.24 -0.87
C MET A 99 19.59 1.51 -1.05
N ARG A 100 20.45 0.87 -0.26
CA ARG A 100 21.91 0.98 -0.39
C ARG A 100 22.40 0.48 -1.76
N ASN A 101 21.89 -0.66 -2.24
CA ASN A 101 22.22 -1.19 -3.58
C ASN A 101 21.81 -0.21 -4.69
N ASN A 102 20.71 0.50 -4.50
CA ASN A 102 20.18 1.52 -5.39
C ASN A 102 20.77 2.93 -5.14
N LYS A 103 21.91 3.01 -4.43
CA LYS A 103 22.70 4.23 -4.15
C LYS A 103 21.96 5.29 -3.32
N TRP A 104 21.00 4.87 -2.51
CA TRP A 104 20.43 5.72 -1.48
C TRP A 104 21.29 5.69 -0.22
N LYS A 105 21.37 6.83 0.47
CA LYS A 105 22.06 6.98 1.74
C LYS A 105 21.03 7.05 2.86
N LEU A 106 21.13 6.18 3.86
CA LEU A 106 20.38 6.33 5.10
C LEU A 106 20.93 7.53 5.88
N VAL A 107 20.07 8.50 6.18
CA VAL A 107 20.43 9.74 6.90
C VAL A 107 19.79 9.81 8.28
N GLY A 108 18.82 8.96 8.60
CA GLY A 108 18.21 8.88 9.91
C GLY A 108 17.38 7.61 10.09
N GLU A 109 17.32 7.12 11.34
CA GLU A 109 16.47 6.02 11.80
C GLU A 109 15.89 6.39 13.16
N ALA A 110 14.61 6.12 13.37
CA ALA A 110 13.94 6.25 14.66
C ALA A 110 12.98 5.08 14.85
N SER A 111 13.01 4.44 16.03
CA SER A 111 12.23 3.24 16.32
C SER A 111 11.57 3.37 17.69
N TYR A 112 10.23 3.41 17.71
CA TYR A 112 9.38 3.32 18.90
C TYR A 112 8.21 2.35 18.60
N ASP A 113 6.98 2.85 18.52
CA ASP A 113 5.80 2.06 18.09
C ASP A 113 5.81 1.77 16.58
N TYR A 114 6.51 2.60 15.83
CA TYR A 114 6.77 2.44 14.41
C TYR A 114 8.24 2.76 14.14
N THR A 115 8.74 2.24 13.03
CA THR A 115 10.10 2.48 12.57
C THR A 115 10.08 3.46 11.41
N LEU A 116 10.77 4.58 11.57
CA LEU A 116 10.96 5.59 10.54
C LEU A 116 12.39 5.53 10.02
N LEU A 117 12.54 5.42 8.71
CA LEU A 117 13.82 5.46 8.00
C LEU A 117 13.83 6.64 7.04
N ALA A 118 14.86 7.47 7.08
CA ALA A 118 15.02 8.60 6.17
C ALA A 118 16.21 8.34 5.24
N PHE A 119 15.98 8.42 3.93
CA PHE A 119 16.96 8.21 2.88
C PHE A 119 17.08 9.41 1.95
N THR A 120 18.28 9.65 1.46
CA THR A 120 18.56 10.67 0.45
C THR A 120 19.38 10.12 -0.70
N LYS A 121 19.19 10.73 -1.86
CA LYS A 121 19.93 10.54 -3.11
C LYS A 121 19.99 11.90 -3.79
N PRO A 122 20.92 12.18 -4.73
CA PRO A 122 20.90 13.45 -5.44
C PRO A 122 19.51 13.75 -6.00
N ASN A 123 18.95 14.89 -5.61
CA ASN A 123 17.65 15.39 -6.04
C ASN A 123 16.44 14.51 -5.66
N LYS A 124 16.61 13.55 -4.74
CA LYS A 124 15.52 12.70 -4.25
C LYS A 124 15.60 12.49 -2.74
N THR A 125 14.44 12.42 -2.11
CA THR A 125 14.32 11.98 -0.70
C THR A 125 13.25 10.91 -0.59
N CYS A 126 13.45 9.98 0.34
CA CYS A 126 12.50 8.92 0.62
C CYS A 126 12.44 8.70 2.12
N MET A 127 11.25 8.78 2.69
CA MET A 127 11.01 8.45 4.09
C MET A 127 10.11 7.23 4.15
N VAL A 128 10.51 6.23 4.93
CA VAL A 128 9.78 4.98 5.07
C VAL A 128 9.27 4.87 6.49
N VAL A 129 7.98 4.63 6.66
CA VAL A 129 7.36 4.35 7.95
C VAL A 129 6.87 2.92 7.93
N LEU A 130 7.40 2.11 8.85
CA LEU A 130 7.02 0.72 9.04
C LEU A 130 6.19 0.61 10.31
N ALA A 131 5.02 -0.03 10.21
CA ALA A 131 4.12 -0.22 11.33
C ALA A 131 3.55 -1.64 11.33
N GLU A 132 3.40 -2.21 12.52
CA GLU A 132 2.68 -3.46 12.72
C GLU A 132 1.17 -3.20 12.73
N GLY A 133 0.43 -4.05 12.03
CA GLY A 133 -1.02 -4.05 12.05
C GLY A 133 -1.56 -4.72 13.30
N PHE A 134 -2.84 -4.44 13.59
CA PHE A 134 -3.54 -5.04 14.71
C PHE A 134 -3.55 -6.58 14.58
N GLY A 135 -3.07 -7.28 15.62
CA GLY A 135 -2.98 -8.75 15.65
C GLY A 135 -1.59 -9.33 15.93
N GLY A 136 -0.59 -8.49 16.21
CA GLY A 136 0.78 -8.93 16.56
C GLY A 136 1.41 -9.77 15.44
N PRO A 137 2.00 -10.95 15.73
CA PRO A 137 2.66 -11.80 14.73
C PRO A 137 1.75 -12.26 13.57
N LEU A 138 0.43 -12.23 13.74
CA LEU A 138 -0.55 -12.60 12.71
C LEU A 138 -1.08 -11.38 11.93
N GLY A 139 -0.74 -10.17 12.39
CA GLY A 139 -1.11 -8.90 11.79
C GLY A 139 -0.45 -8.72 10.41
N LYS A 140 -0.97 -7.75 9.65
CA LYS A 140 -0.30 -7.30 8.43
C LYS A 140 0.69 -6.20 8.78
N THR A 141 1.83 -6.20 8.14
CA THR A 141 2.78 -5.09 8.22
C THR A 141 2.45 -4.06 7.17
N HIS A 142 2.53 -2.80 7.58
CA HIS A 142 2.32 -1.65 6.72
C HIS A 142 3.65 -0.95 6.47
N ALA A 143 3.91 -0.60 5.21
CA ALA A 143 5.02 0.25 4.83
C ALA A 143 4.48 1.45 4.06
N THR A 144 4.69 2.65 4.59
CA THR A 144 4.30 3.90 3.95
C THR A 144 5.56 4.63 3.52
N LEU A 145 5.69 4.86 2.21
CA LEU A 145 6.84 5.51 1.62
C LEU A 145 6.44 6.91 1.16
N TYR A 146 7.08 7.93 1.71
CA TYR A 146 6.98 9.32 1.28
C TYR A 146 8.16 9.61 0.37
N VAL A 147 7.90 9.79 -0.92
CA VAL A 147 8.97 9.91 -1.91
C VAL A 147 8.84 11.24 -2.62
N THR A 148 9.97 11.92 -2.78
CA THR A 148 10.05 13.15 -3.55
C THR A 148 11.28 13.10 -4.46
N ALA A 149 11.14 13.64 -5.65
CA ALA A 149 12.17 13.78 -6.65
C ALA A 149 11.98 15.15 -7.32
N ASP A 150 13.00 15.99 -7.19
CA ASP A 150 13.07 17.28 -7.85
C ASP A 150 13.68 17.06 -9.24
N LEU A 151 12.90 17.33 -10.29
CA LEU A 151 13.35 17.21 -11.67
C LEU A 151 13.99 18.51 -12.19
N SER A 152 13.70 19.66 -11.56
CA SER A 152 14.25 20.97 -11.95
C SER A 152 15.77 21.01 -11.78
N SER A 153 16.30 20.31 -10.80
CA SER A 153 17.74 20.19 -10.53
C SER A 153 18.52 19.29 -11.52
N SER A 154 17.84 18.67 -12.51
CA SER A 154 18.48 17.85 -13.55
C SER A 154 18.93 18.68 -14.77
N GLY A 155 18.54 19.95 -14.83
CA GLY A 155 18.87 20.90 -15.88
C GLY A 155 18.91 22.33 -15.32
N ASN A 156 19.31 23.31 -16.12
CA ASN A 156 19.27 24.72 -15.75
C ASN A 156 17.81 25.21 -15.75
N VAL A 157 17.05 24.81 -14.73
CA VAL A 157 15.60 25.07 -14.62
C VAL A 157 15.32 25.71 -13.27
N ASN A 158 14.55 26.79 -13.25
CA ASN A 158 14.24 27.52 -12.02
C ASN A 158 13.29 26.69 -11.09
N PRO A 159 13.08 27.11 -9.83
CA PRO A 159 12.20 26.40 -8.88
C PRO A 159 10.73 26.27 -9.32
N PHE A 160 10.33 26.95 -10.40
CA PHE A 160 8.99 26.89 -10.99
C PHE A 160 8.93 25.97 -12.22
N GLY A 161 10.05 25.38 -12.64
CA GLY A 161 10.10 24.49 -13.80
C GLY A 161 10.30 25.20 -15.14
N GLU A 162 10.65 26.48 -15.15
CA GLU A 162 10.95 27.19 -16.40
C GLU A 162 12.46 27.12 -16.72
N PRO A 163 12.83 26.89 -18.00
CA PRO A 163 14.24 26.90 -18.40
C PRO A 163 14.84 28.29 -18.16
N THR A 164 15.93 28.35 -17.39
CA THR A 164 16.71 29.59 -17.26
C THR A 164 17.61 29.72 -18.48
N MET A 165 17.30 30.69 -19.35
CA MET A 165 18.15 31.09 -20.49
C MET A 165 19.54 31.54 -20.03
#